data_AF-A0A9E1NFM8-F1
#
_entry.id   AF-A0A9E1NFM8-F1
#
_cell.length_a   1.000
_cell.length_b   1.000
_cell.length_c   1.000
_cell.angle_alpha   90.00
_cell.angle_beta   90.00
_cell.angle_gamma   90.00
#
_symmetry.space_group_name_H-M   'P 1'
#
loop_
_entity.id
_entity.type
_entity.pdbx_description
1 polymer ?
#
loop_
_entity_poly.entity_id
_entity_poly.type
_entity_poly.pdbx_seq_one_letter_code
_entity_poly.pdbx_strand_id
1 'polypeptide(L)'
;MTLFKCKIVDILVGVIFLSASVLLPHQVLAVTECDCSSDAASPPFLAAGASPNLLLLIDNSASMLDMGYIDDTKESWECFDNTFDNTESYTGYFDNTKWYQYDNSVYAGDVAAGITTNAGRFVPFSAVLPGAAQNVGGTLYTSADMVVEMWENPATVWNVDLYTTGKILNWATASKLDVEKKILTGGKYDETREVWTSEARGCAGYRFIKEISLVSGGTNYKLTMGILAGDNDITQLEIFKISEDGYDNYGDCATAVEEVLFGTGNPQNAVGNCIDPDNDADNSEKQVLIHSTTDCWKYWKGDLNNWPQHTTTLLDKCGDVYASGVDPREISPSDPSYACYGDSIAGTDYIGRCWTVGTVCPEVVCADDNDPAVPEQSGGSPYYRCNTNIVQYCPKSNYKKGACNVAWRVYYAPGTCPEDAGAGWVGGYSGVGVIPAVLETCVEDAMIAYCQGIQAPQVVDPSDLVVNPTNSATSVGDVYNLPAILTDAGVVGGLGEPIAKMNGLIQKDAATSVPEGLLQKYASQIRIGAMAFNNDGSYSECDATLFDPYVTYNCDDDDNEDGTYLVQEMGGNTADLIVNINDIKADSWTPLAEAMFNAIGYFT
;
A
#
# COMPACT_ATOMS: atom_id res chain seq x y z
N MET A 1 -12.60 62.72 -25.52
CA MET A 1 -12.10 64.12 -25.52
C MET A 1 -13.19 65.01 -24.96
N THR A 2 -12.98 65.57 -23.75
CA THR A 2 -13.69 66.72 -23.10
C THR A 2 -15.22 66.68 -22.96
N LEU A 3 -15.90 67.14 -21.91
CA LEU A 3 -15.66 67.69 -20.57
C LEU A 3 -17.12 67.98 -20.10
N PHE A 4 -17.52 67.66 -18.86
CA PHE A 4 -18.69 68.33 -18.28
C PHE A 4 -18.34 68.94 -16.92
N LYS A 5 -18.74 70.22 -16.82
CA LYS A 5 -18.35 71.22 -15.84
C LYS A 5 -19.10 71.05 -14.51
N CYS A 6 -18.39 71.26 -13.41
CA CYS A 6 -18.94 71.50 -12.08
C CYS A 6 -19.42 72.96 -11.96
N LYS A 7 -20.57 73.20 -11.31
CA LYS A 7 -21.08 74.53 -10.95
C LYS A 7 -21.32 74.60 -9.44
N ILE A 8 -20.74 75.61 -8.81
CA ILE A 8 -20.89 76.00 -7.40
C ILE A 8 -22.12 76.90 -7.24
N VAL A 9 -22.83 76.76 -6.11
CA VAL A 9 -23.68 77.82 -5.52
C VAL A 9 -23.52 77.82 -4.00
N ASP A 10 -23.01 78.93 -3.46
CA ASP A 10 -23.00 79.31 -2.03
C ASP A 10 -24.36 79.85 -1.59
N ILE A 11 -24.82 79.57 -0.35
CA ILE A 11 -25.62 80.50 0.48
C ILE A 11 -25.28 80.33 1.98
N LEU A 12 -25.03 81.47 2.64
CA LEU A 12 -24.74 81.71 4.06
C LEU A 12 -25.99 82.26 4.80
N VAL A 13 -25.92 82.37 6.14
CA VAL A 13 -26.84 83.07 7.11
C VAL A 13 -27.97 82.19 7.69
N GLY A 14 -28.29 82.09 8.98
CA GLY A 14 -27.82 82.69 10.24
C GLY A 14 -28.98 82.78 11.28
N VAL A 15 -28.68 82.53 12.57
CA VAL A 15 -29.25 83.18 13.79
C VAL A 15 -30.51 82.59 14.52
N ILE A 16 -30.25 82.00 15.71
CA ILE A 16 -30.88 82.12 17.07
C ILE A 16 -32.39 81.78 17.30
N PHE A 17 -32.68 80.80 18.17
CA PHE A 17 -33.44 80.96 19.46
C PHE A 17 -33.42 79.70 20.37
N LEU A 18 -33.39 79.95 21.69
CA LEU A 18 -33.33 79.06 22.86
C LEU A 18 -34.52 78.09 23.01
N SER A 19 -34.29 76.84 23.47
CA SER A 19 -34.73 76.28 24.78
C SER A 19 -34.98 74.76 24.79
N ALA A 20 -34.54 74.13 25.89
CA ALA A 20 -35.02 72.89 26.53
C ALA A 20 -34.80 71.51 25.87
N SER A 21 -33.82 70.80 26.43
CA SER A 21 -33.93 69.44 26.99
C SER A 21 -34.12 68.21 26.09
N VAL A 22 -33.01 67.44 26.01
CA VAL A 22 -32.91 65.98 26.25
C VAL A 22 -33.33 65.02 25.10
N LEU A 23 -32.38 64.11 24.79
CA LEU A 23 -32.41 62.89 23.96
C LEU A 23 -32.21 63.05 22.44
N LEU A 24 -30.97 62.83 21.98
CA LEU A 24 -30.52 61.81 21.00
C LEU A 24 -29.05 62.08 20.58
N PRO A 25 -28.24 61.04 20.30
CA PRO A 25 -26.82 61.19 20.00
C PRO A 25 -26.56 61.78 18.61
N HIS A 26 -25.41 62.48 18.51
CA HIS A 26 -24.69 62.78 17.27
C HIS A 26 -24.54 61.48 16.43
N GLN A 27 -24.51 61.48 15.09
CA GLN A 27 -23.52 62.14 14.24
C GLN A 27 -24.07 62.29 12.82
N VAL A 28 -23.84 63.47 12.25
CA VAL A 28 -23.95 63.73 10.81
C VAL A 28 -22.80 63.01 10.12
N LEU A 29 -23.14 62.23 9.10
CA LEU A 29 -22.20 61.57 8.17
C LEU A 29 -21.27 62.62 7.56
N ALA A 30 -20.01 62.63 8.00
CA ALA A 30 -18.93 63.03 7.14
C ALA A 30 -18.69 61.85 6.18
N VAL A 31 -19.17 61.96 4.95
CA VAL A 31 -18.69 61.10 3.87
C VAL A 31 -17.27 61.58 3.59
N THR A 32 -16.28 60.81 4.05
CA THR A 32 -14.91 60.94 3.59
C THR A 32 -14.91 60.74 2.08
N GLU A 33 -14.47 61.78 1.39
CA GLU A 33 -14.04 61.74 0.00
C GLU A 33 -13.11 60.53 -0.19
N CYS A 34 -13.46 59.59 -1.07
CA CYS A 34 -12.55 58.56 -1.54
C CYS A 34 -11.49 59.25 -2.39
N ASP A 35 -10.36 59.57 -1.77
CA ASP A 35 -9.16 59.95 -2.48
C ASP A 35 -8.49 58.67 -3.00
N CYS A 36 -8.35 58.54 -4.33
CA CYS A 36 -7.60 57.45 -4.96
C CYS A 36 -6.08 57.54 -4.69
N SER A 37 -5.62 58.43 -3.80
CA SER A 37 -4.25 58.52 -3.34
C SER A 37 -3.91 57.55 -2.18
N SER A 38 -4.92 56.96 -1.54
CA SER A 38 -4.73 55.82 -0.63
C SER A 38 -5.38 54.59 -1.25
N ASP A 39 -4.58 53.58 -1.61
CA ASP A 39 -5.00 52.28 -2.16
C ASP A 39 -5.87 51.47 -1.17
N ALA A 40 -7.04 51.99 -0.79
CA ALA A 40 -7.95 51.40 0.17
C ALA A 40 -9.40 51.60 -0.29
N ALA A 41 -9.73 51.06 -1.46
CA ALA A 41 -11.11 50.74 -1.80
C ALA A 41 -11.40 49.31 -1.31
N SER A 42 -12.04 49.18 -0.15
CA SER A 42 -12.54 47.89 0.33
C SER A 42 -13.74 47.47 -0.55
N PRO A 43 -13.72 46.30 -1.23
CA PRO A 43 -14.83 45.86 -2.06
C PRO A 43 -16.12 45.72 -1.23
N PRO A 44 -17.31 46.00 -1.79
CA PRO A 44 -18.59 45.92 -1.08
C PRO A 44 -18.94 44.52 -0.52
N PHE A 45 -18.19 43.47 -0.86
CA PHE A 45 -18.30 42.12 -0.30
C PHE A 45 -17.60 41.95 1.06
N LEU A 46 -16.73 42.90 1.46
CA LEU A 46 -16.18 42.99 2.82
C LEU A 46 -17.14 43.73 3.77
N ALA A 47 -18.44 43.72 3.47
CA ALA A 47 -19.47 44.21 4.38
C ALA A 47 -19.39 43.39 5.68
N ALA A 48 -19.08 44.09 6.78
CA ALA A 48 -18.95 43.48 8.10
C ALA A 48 -20.23 42.70 8.46
N GLY A 49 -20.12 41.38 8.64
CA GLY A 49 -21.20 40.53 9.16
C GLY A 49 -21.38 39.15 8.52
N ALA A 50 -20.79 38.87 7.35
CA ALA A 50 -20.83 37.54 6.73
C ALA A 50 -19.50 36.80 6.94
N SER A 51 -19.55 35.58 7.48
CA SER A 51 -18.38 34.69 7.56
C SER A 51 -17.89 34.36 6.15
N PRO A 52 -16.58 34.47 5.86
CA PRO A 52 -16.03 34.08 4.57
C PRO A 52 -16.27 32.59 4.29
N ASN A 53 -16.38 32.26 3.01
CA ASN A 53 -16.45 30.88 2.53
C ASN A 53 -15.04 30.38 2.20
N LEU A 54 -14.74 29.13 2.55
CA LEU A 54 -13.54 28.40 2.18
C LEU A 54 -13.95 27.04 1.64
N LEU A 55 -13.48 26.69 0.45
CA LEU A 55 -13.57 25.34 -0.09
C LEU A 55 -12.16 24.75 -0.07
N LEU A 56 -12.01 23.63 0.61
CA LEU A 56 -10.79 22.83 0.56
C LEU A 56 -10.92 21.83 -0.58
N LEU A 57 -9.93 21.79 -1.47
CA LEU A 57 -9.74 20.68 -2.39
C LEU A 57 -8.61 19.85 -1.82
N ILE A 58 -8.94 18.64 -1.38
CA ILE A 58 -8.03 17.74 -0.68
C ILE A 58 -7.48 16.74 -1.70
N ASP A 59 -6.17 16.60 -1.68
CA ASP A 59 -5.49 15.57 -2.46
C ASP A 59 -5.61 14.23 -1.74
N ASN A 60 -6.29 13.28 -2.37
CA ASN A 60 -6.39 11.90 -1.91
C ASN A 60 -5.74 10.92 -2.92
N SER A 61 -4.71 11.41 -3.62
CA SER A 61 -3.91 10.55 -4.49
C SER A 61 -3.10 9.56 -3.66
N ALA A 62 -2.82 8.40 -4.23
CA ALA A 62 -2.18 7.32 -3.48
C ALA A 62 -0.80 7.71 -2.89
N SER A 63 -0.06 8.62 -3.52
CA SER A 63 1.22 9.13 -2.98
C SER A 63 1.07 9.92 -1.67
N MET A 64 -0.14 10.30 -1.29
CA MET A 64 -0.40 10.91 0.02
C MET A 64 -0.20 9.91 1.16
N LEU A 65 -0.28 8.61 0.89
CA LEU A 65 0.09 7.56 1.84
C LEU A 65 1.60 7.27 1.88
N ASP A 66 2.39 7.86 0.98
CA ASP A 66 3.84 7.71 1.04
C ASP A 66 4.43 8.41 2.25
N MET A 67 5.66 8.03 2.57
CA MET A 67 6.41 8.59 3.67
C MET A 67 6.52 10.11 3.58
N GLY A 68 6.14 10.80 4.66
CA GLY A 68 6.25 12.25 4.77
C GLY A 68 7.69 12.73 4.93
N TYR A 69 8.62 11.83 5.28
CA TYR A 69 10.05 12.09 5.37
C TYR A 69 10.81 11.06 4.55
N ILE A 70 11.58 11.53 3.59
CA ILE A 70 12.47 10.73 2.74
C ILE A 70 13.79 11.50 2.58
N ASP A 71 14.86 10.79 2.23
CA ASP A 71 16.14 11.40 1.92
C ASP A 71 16.03 12.17 0.60
N ASP A 72 16.24 13.49 0.63
CA ASP A 72 16.15 14.38 -0.55
C ASP A 72 17.40 14.33 -1.43
N THR A 73 18.45 13.65 -0.99
CA THR A 73 19.68 13.40 -1.76
C THR A 73 19.60 12.11 -2.57
N LYS A 74 18.55 11.32 -2.34
CA LYS A 74 18.23 10.06 -2.99
C LYS A 74 17.14 10.27 -3.99
N GLU A 75 17.13 9.44 -5.03
CA GLU A 75 16.02 9.47 -5.95
C GLU A 75 14.77 8.96 -5.20
N SER A 76 13.62 9.61 -5.40
CA SER A 76 12.39 9.31 -4.63
C SER A 76 11.94 7.85 -4.73
N TRP A 77 12.36 7.15 -5.78
CA TRP A 77 12.08 5.74 -6.02
C TRP A 77 12.98 4.76 -5.23
N GLU A 78 14.05 5.22 -4.57
CA GLU A 78 15.02 4.33 -3.93
C GLU A 78 14.47 3.65 -2.65
N CYS A 79 13.25 4.01 -2.20
CA CYS A 79 12.49 3.37 -1.11
C CYS A 79 13.30 3.08 0.16
N PHE A 80 14.35 3.87 0.42
CA PHE A 80 15.32 3.67 1.49
C PHE A 80 15.75 5.02 2.06
N ASP A 81 15.86 5.12 3.39
CA ASP A 81 16.31 6.33 4.07
C ASP A 81 17.07 5.99 5.36
N ASN A 82 18.27 6.54 5.50
CA ASN A 82 19.11 6.41 6.68
C ASN A 82 19.56 7.79 7.23
N THR A 83 18.84 8.85 6.90
CA THR A 83 19.20 10.26 7.15
C THR A 83 18.54 10.88 8.39
N PHE A 84 18.04 10.05 9.31
CA PHE A 84 17.47 10.54 10.56
C PHE A 84 18.44 11.52 11.28
N ASP A 85 17.94 12.72 11.57
CA ASP A 85 18.65 13.77 12.30
C ASP A 85 17.91 14.08 13.60
N ASN A 86 18.55 13.81 14.74
CA ASN A 86 17.95 14.03 16.04
C ASN A 86 17.88 15.52 16.46
N THR A 87 18.50 16.42 15.71
CA THR A 87 18.40 17.87 15.91
C THR A 87 17.13 18.44 15.28
N GLU A 88 16.58 17.75 14.29
CA GLU A 88 15.35 18.12 13.60
C GLU A 88 14.10 17.75 14.40
N SER A 89 12.97 18.30 13.96
CA SER A 89 11.64 17.98 14.50
C SER A 89 10.77 17.41 13.40
N TYR A 90 10.22 16.23 13.63
CA TYR A 90 9.40 15.53 12.65
C TYR A 90 7.93 15.69 13.05
N THR A 91 7.13 16.29 12.16
CA THR A 91 5.67 16.37 12.32
C THR A 91 5.04 15.01 12.04
N GLY A 92 4.33 14.47 13.02
CA GLY A 92 3.50 13.28 12.91
C GLY A 92 2.72 13.12 14.22
N TYR A 93 1.98 12.03 14.42
CA TYR A 93 1.12 11.90 15.61
C TYR A 93 1.89 11.78 16.94
N PHE A 94 3.17 11.38 16.92
CA PHE A 94 3.98 11.28 18.11
C PHE A 94 4.49 12.65 18.61
N ASP A 95 4.63 12.80 19.92
CA ASP A 95 5.26 13.97 20.52
C ASP A 95 6.78 13.82 20.45
N ASN A 96 7.44 14.71 19.70
CA ASN A 96 8.89 14.74 19.52
C ASN A 96 9.70 14.79 20.83
N THR A 97 9.10 15.22 21.93
CA THR A 97 9.78 15.36 23.23
C THR A 97 9.61 14.15 24.14
N LYS A 98 8.70 13.23 23.80
CA LYS A 98 8.37 12.07 24.62
C LYS A 98 9.02 10.80 24.08
N TRP A 99 9.21 9.87 24.99
CA TRP A 99 9.54 8.48 24.68
C TRP A 99 8.26 7.67 24.58
N TYR A 100 8.31 6.62 23.78
CA TYR A 100 7.23 5.68 23.55
C TYR A 100 7.78 4.26 23.66
N GLN A 101 6.96 3.36 24.19
CA GLN A 101 7.19 1.92 24.13
C GLN A 101 6.08 1.27 23.31
N TYR A 102 6.40 0.18 22.63
CA TYR A 102 5.37 -0.64 22.01
C TYR A 102 4.78 -1.60 23.05
N ASP A 103 3.48 -1.50 23.29
CA ASP A 103 2.74 -2.29 24.27
C ASP A 103 1.82 -3.28 23.56
N ASN A 104 2.08 -4.56 23.79
CA ASN A 104 1.31 -5.69 23.29
C ASN A 104 0.28 -6.21 24.31
N SER A 105 -0.11 -5.39 25.29
CA SER A 105 -1.18 -5.71 26.22
C SER A 105 -2.56 -5.32 25.67
N VAL A 106 -3.59 -6.07 26.08
CA VAL A 106 -4.98 -5.76 25.73
C VAL A 106 -5.42 -4.49 26.47
N TYR A 107 -5.79 -3.46 25.71
CA TYR A 107 -6.20 -2.17 26.27
C TYR A 107 -7.70 -2.13 26.58
N ALA A 108 -8.10 -1.43 27.66
CA ALA A 108 -9.49 -1.36 28.10
C ALA A 108 -10.43 -0.69 27.07
N GLY A 109 -9.94 0.30 26.33
CA GLY A 109 -10.69 0.96 25.25
C GLY A 109 -10.94 0.05 24.03
N ASP A 110 -10.03 -0.88 23.72
CA ASP A 110 -10.27 -1.89 22.68
C ASP A 110 -11.42 -2.82 23.09
N VAL A 111 -11.42 -3.26 24.34
CA VAL A 111 -12.51 -4.07 24.90
C VAL A 111 -13.84 -3.30 24.87
N ALA A 112 -13.82 -2.00 25.18
CA ALA A 112 -15.00 -1.14 25.12
C ALA A 112 -15.53 -0.97 23.68
N ALA A 113 -14.64 -0.97 22.68
CA ALA A 113 -14.98 -0.96 21.26
C ALA A 113 -15.38 -2.35 20.71
N GLY A 114 -15.43 -3.39 21.55
CA GLY A 114 -15.77 -4.76 21.13
C GLY A 114 -14.63 -5.52 20.44
N ILE A 115 -13.41 -4.99 20.48
CA ILE A 115 -12.21 -5.62 19.93
C ILE A 115 -11.64 -6.57 20.98
N THR A 116 -11.63 -7.87 20.66
CA THR A 116 -11.21 -8.94 21.59
C THR A 116 -9.81 -9.47 21.31
N THR A 117 -9.19 -9.05 20.20
CA THR A 117 -7.82 -9.40 19.83
C THR A 117 -6.86 -8.29 20.27
N ASN A 118 -5.62 -8.66 20.58
CA ASN A 118 -4.59 -7.67 20.89
C ASN A 118 -4.27 -6.87 19.62
N ALA A 119 -4.48 -5.55 19.67
CA ALA A 119 -4.21 -4.68 18.54
C ALA A 119 -2.78 -4.12 18.54
N GLY A 120 -2.05 -4.19 19.68
CA GLY A 120 -0.72 -3.61 19.86
C GLY A 120 -0.65 -2.09 19.63
N ARG A 121 0.00 -1.32 20.49
CA ARG A 121 0.07 0.15 20.31
C ARG A 121 1.29 0.77 20.93
N PHE A 122 1.66 1.95 20.44
CA PHE A 122 2.65 2.79 21.10
C PHE A 122 2.04 3.57 22.25
N VAL A 123 2.65 3.48 23.44
CA VAL A 123 2.22 4.21 24.64
C VAL A 123 3.33 5.13 25.14
N PRO A 124 3.01 6.35 25.64
CA PRO A 124 4.00 7.21 26.25
C PRO A 124 4.76 6.53 27.39
N PHE A 125 6.08 6.60 27.35
CA PHE A 125 6.97 5.97 28.31
C PHE A 125 7.72 7.05 29.11
N SER A 126 7.60 7.01 30.43
CA SER A 126 8.17 8.02 31.33
C SER A 126 9.24 7.46 32.28
N ALA A 127 9.63 6.20 32.15
CA ALA A 127 10.64 5.63 33.05
C ALA A 127 12.06 6.09 32.68
N VAL A 128 12.98 5.97 33.64
CA VAL A 128 14.42 6.13 33.39
C VAL A 128 14.81 5.11 32.31
N LEU A 129 15.53 5.57 31.28
CA LEU A 129 15.96 4.77 30.12
C LEU A 129 16.42 3.35 30.54
N PRO A 130 16.12 2.29 29.76
CA PRO A 130 16.19 0.88 30.17
C PRO A 130 17.58 0.32 30.50
N GLY A 131 18.60 1.15 30.75
CA GLY A 131 19.90 0.69 31.22
C GLY A 131 19.85 -0.11 32.53
N ALA A 132 18.67 -0.27 33.16
CA ALA A 132 18.48 -1.00 34.42
C ALA A 132 17.55 -2.22 34.35
N ALA A 133 16.83 -2.47 33.24
CA ALA A 133 15.86 -3.58 33.14
C ALA A 133 16.11 -4.41 31.88
N GLN A 134 17.19 -5.19 31.89
CA GLN A 134 17.41 -6.23 30.89
C GLN A 134 16.65 -7.49 31.29
N ASN A 135 15.90 -8.05 30.35
CA ASN A 135 15.41 -9.41 30.42
C ASN A 135 16.62 -10.37 30.51
N VAL A 136 16.48 -11.48 31.25
CA VAL A 136 17.56 -12.45 31.40
C VAL A 136 17.86 -13.08 30.04
N GLY A 137 19.05 -12.80 29.49
CA GLY A 137 19.47 -13.27 28.17
C GLY A 137 19.20 -12.29 27.02
N GLY A 138 18.67 -11.09 27.30
CA GLY A 138 18.49 -10.03 26.32
C GLY A 138 19.77 -9.31 25.95
N THR A 139 19.88 -8.92 24.68
CA THR A 139 20.93 -8.02 24.19
C THR A 139 20.32 -6.63 23.99
N LEU A 140 20.97 -5.63 24.58
CA LEU A 140 20.53 -4.24 24.52
C LEU A 140 21.30 -3.49 23.45
N TYR A 141 20.58 -2.81 22.56
CA TYR A 141 21.09 -1.91 21.55
C TYR A 141 20.56 -0.51 21.82
N THR A 142 21.46 0.48 21.82
CA THR A 142 21.12 1.84 22.28
C THR A 142 21.64 2.92 21.36
N SER A 143 20.88 3.99 21.22
CA SER A 143 21.31 5.29 20.69
C SER A 143 20.80 6.41 21.61
N ALA A 144 20.97 7.67 21.23
CA ALA A 144 20.46 8.79 22.00
C ALA A 144 18.91 8.83 22.06
N ASP A 145 18.25 8.27 21.04
CA ASP A 145 16.82 8.44 20.78
C ASP A 145 16.07 7.09 20.67
N MET A 146 16.79 5.96 20.85
CA MET A 146 16.22 4.62 20.75
C MET A 146 16.95 3.63 21.66
N VAL A 147 16.19 2.69 22.20
CA VAL A 147 16.66 1.50 22.91
C VAL A 147 15.85 0.31 22.41
N VAL A 148 16.55 -0.70 21.92
CA VAL A 148 15.97 -1.97 21.48
C VAL A 148 16.56 -3.07 22.33
N GLU A 149 15.71 -3.87 22.96
CA GLU A 149 16.11 -5.12 23.59
C GLU A 149 15.61 -6.30 22.77
N MET A 150 16.51 -7.24 22.49
CA MET A 150 16.20 -8.47 21.76
C MET A 150 16.58 -9.70 22.57
N TRP A 151 15.69 -10.69 22.63
CA TRP A 151 16.00 -12.00 23.22
C TRP A 151 15.26 -13.13 22.51
N GLU A 152 15.90 -14.30 22.51
CA GLU A 152 15.28 -15.53 22.02
C GLU A 152 14.48 -16.22 23.13
N ASN A 153 13.24 -16.60 22.82
CA ASN A 153 12.47 -17.51 23.66
C ASN A 153 12.85 -18.97 23.32
N PRO A 154 12.82 -19.94 24.26
CA PRO A 154 13.04 -21.37 24.00
C PRO A 154 12.23 -21.99 22.84
N ALA A 155 11.21 -21.31 22.30
CA ALA A 155 10.49 -21.67 21.08
C ALA A 155 11.10 -21.09 19.77
N THR A 156 12.34 -20.59 19.78
CA THR A 156 13.04 -19.94 18.65
C THR A 156 12.32 -18.70 18.09
N VAL A 157 11.45 -18.07 18.89
CA VAL A 157 10.78 -16.80 18.55
C VAL A 157 11.56 -15.65 19.16
N TRP A 158 11.92 -14.67 18.34
CA TRP A 158 12.50 -13.41 18.79
C TRP A 158 11.45 -12.57 19.48
N ASN A 159 11.80 -11.98 20.62
CA ASN A 159 11.02 -10.91 21.22
C ASN A 159 11.82 -9.62 21.10
N VAL A 160 11.09 -8.53 20.85
CA VAL A 160 11.64 -7.21 20.65
C VAL A 160 10.88 -6.25 21.54
N ASP A 161 11.59 -5.66 22.50
CA ASP A 161 11.09 -4.51 23.24
C ASP A 161 11.70 -3.25 22.62
N LEU A 162 10.84 -2.40 22.05
CA LEU A 162 11.22 -1.14 21.42
C LEU A 162 10.82 0.04 22.30
N TYR A 163 11.82 0.85 22.67
CA TYR A 163 11.65 2.14 23.32
C TYR A 163 12.29 3.22 22.44
N THR A 164 11.54 4.23 22.03
CA THR A 164 12.09 5.24 21.12
C THR A 164 11.40 6.59 21.29
N THR A 165 12.06 7.66 20.90
CA THR A 165 11.47 9.00 20.92
C THR A 165 10.40 9.15 19.83
N GLY A 166 9.45 10.05 20.07
CA GLY A 166 8.46 10.41 19.06
C GLY A 166 9.09 11.00 17.79
N LYS A 167 10.32 11.53 17.86
CA LYS A 167 11.06 11.99 16.68
C LYS A 167 11.30 10.86 15.68
N ILE A 168 11.86 9.74 16.14
CA ILE A 168 12.13 8.60 15.27
C ILE A 168 10.82 8.03 14.73
N LEU A 169 9.81 7.88 15.58
CA LEU A 169 8.53 7.32 15.14
C LEU A 169 7.85 8.19 14.08
N ASN A 170 7.86 9.52 14.25
CA ASN A 170 7.35 10.43 13.23
C ASN A 170 8.16 10.37 11.92
N TRP A 171 9.50 10.38 11.99
CA TRP A 171 10.35 10.23 10.81
C TRP A 171 10.14 8.90 10.08
N ALA A 172 9.94 7.83 10.84
CA ALA A 172 9.83 6.49 10.31
C ALA A 172 8.43 6.17 9.77
N THR A 173 7.35 6.69 10.36
CA THR A 173 5.97 6.19 10.10
C THR A 173 4.98 7.23 9.60
N ALA A 174 5.27 8.54 9.69
CA ALA A 174 4.30 9.54 9.25
C ALA A 174 4.18 9.58 7.72
N SER A 175 2.96 9.50 7.20
CA SER A 175 2.66 9.78 5.79
C SER A 175 2.32 11.26 5.56
N LYS A 176 2.30 11.68 4.29
CA LYS A 176 1.84 13.05 3.93
C LYS A 176 0.40 13.27 4.39
N LEU A 177 -0.47 12.27 4.22
CA LEU A 177 -1.88 12.31 4.62
C LEU A 177 -2.04 12.37 6.14
N ASP A 178 -1.22 11.64 6.91
CA ASP A 178 -1.24 11.73 8.37
C ASP A 178 -0.91 13.15 8.85
N VAL A 179 0.06 13.82 8.22
CA VAL A 179 0.41 15.21 8.53
C VAL A 179 -0.73 16.16 8.17
N GLU A 180 -1.36 15.98 7.02
CA GLU A 180 -2.52 16.79 6.61
C GLU A 180 -3.70 16.62 7.58
N LYS A 181 -4.10 15.38 7.88
CA LYS A 181 -5.17 15.09 8.85
C LYS A 181 -4.83 15.65 10.23
N LYS A 182 -3.57 15.52 10.68
CA LYS A 182 -3.12 16.13 11.93
C LYS A 182 -3.35 17.64 11.96
N ILE A 183 -3.03 18.34 10.87
CA ILE A 183 -3.19 19.79 10.77
C ILE A 183 -4.67 20.16 10.72
N LEU A 184 -5.48 19.48 9.91
CA LEU A 184 -6.87 19.84 9.66
C LEU A 184 -7.79 19.48 10.83
N THR A 185 -7.73 18.23 11.29
CA THR A 185 -8.70 17.65 12.24
C THR A 185 -8.09 17.33 13.61
N GLY A 186 -6.76 17.37 13.74
CA GLY A 186 -6.07 16.81 14.91
C GLY A 186 -5.66 15.34 14.73
N GLY A 187 -5.89 14.78 13.54
CA GLY A 187 -5.52 13.42 13.13
C GLY A 187 -6.70 12.47 13.12
N LYS A 188 -6.49 11.28 12.53
CA LYS A 188 -7.46 10.19 12.56
C LYS A 188 -7.51 9.58 13.96
N TYR A 189 -8.40 10.10 14.79
CA TYR A 189 -8.51 9.76 16.21
C TYR A 189 -9.82 9.01 16.51
N ASP A 190 -9.71 7.84 17.12
CA ASP A 190 -10.84 7.09 17.64
C ASP A 190 -11.05 7.44 19.12
N GLU A 191 -12.14 8.15 19.42
CA GLU A 191 -12.48 8.56 20.79
C GLU A 191 -12.85 7.38 21.70
N THR A 192 -13.38 6.29 21.17
CA THR A 192 -13.78 5.10 21.95
C THR A 192 -12.54 4.31 22.39
N ARG A 193 -11.57 4.17 21.48
CA ARG A 193 -10.33 3.44 21.70
C ARG A 193 -9.22 4.30 22.29
N GLU A 194 -9.39 5.61 22.27
CA GLU A 194 -8.44 6.66 22.66
C GLU A 194 -7.11 6.62 21.90
N VAL A 195 -7.15 6.30 20.59
CA VAL A 195 -5.95 6.13 19.75
C VAL A 195 -5.97 6.99 18.50
N TRP A 196 -4.80 7.45 18.08
CA TRP A 196 -4.57 7.82 16.68
C TRP A 196 -4.22 6.58 15.86
N THR A 197 -4.68 6.58 14.61
CA THR A 197 -4.37 5.54 13.61
C THR A 197 -3.55 6.17 12.49
N SER A 198 -2.32 5.71 12.31
CA SER A 198 -1.45 6.11 11.19
C SER A 198 -1.81 5.34 9.91
N GLU A 199 -1.73 6.02 8.77
CA GLU A 199 -2.06 5.50 7.44
C GLU A 199 -0.92 5.78 6.45
N ALA A 200 0.12 4.97 6.50
CA ALA A 200 1.23 4.97 5.56
C ALA A 200 1.26 3.64 4.79
N ARG A 201 1.49 3.72 3.48
CA ARG A 201 1.58 2.55 2.60
C ARG A 201 3.01 2.10 2.32
N GLY A 202 4.00 2.80 2.89
CA GLY A 202 5.41 2.58 2.56
C GLY A 202 5.79 3.22 1.24
N CYS A 203 6.38 2.43 0.33
CA CYS A 203 6.83 2.86 -0.98
C CYS A 203 6.00 2.16 -2.06
N ALA A 204 5.05 2.88 -2.68
CA ALA A 204 4.16 2.32 -3.71
C ALA A 204 3.45 1.01 -3.29
N GLY A 205 3.10 0.88 -2.00
CA GLY A 205 2.46 -0.31 -1.43
C GLY A 205 3.42 -1.41 -0.93
N TYR A 206 4.73 -1.26 -1.12
CA TYR A 206 5.77 -2.14 -0.56
C TYR A 206 6.47 -1.48 0.63
N ARG A 207 7.38 -2.21 1.27
CA ARG A 207 8.14 -1.67 2.40
C ARG A 207 9.00 -0.49 1.99
N PHE A 208 8.82 0.62 2.68
CA PHE A 208 9.82 1.67 2.75
C PHE A 208 10.83 1.33 3.84
N ILE A 209 12.11 1.32 3.50
CA ILE A 209 13.18 0.88 4.40
C ILE A 209 13.79 2.08 5.14
N LYS A 210 13.87 1.98 6.47
CA LYS A 210 14.45 2.99 7.35
C LYS A 210 15.57 2.37 8.16
N GLU A 211 16.76 2.98 8.18
CA GLU A 211 17.90 2.47 8.94
C GLU A 211 18.38 3.46 10.01
N ILE A 212 18.64 2.96 11.23
CA ILE A 212 19.22 3.74 12.32
C ILE A 212 20.44 3.03 12.90
N SER A 213 21.46 3.81 13.25
CA SER A 213 22.67 3.29 13.91
C SER A 213 22.48 3.17 15.43
N LEU A 214 22.85 2.02 15.99
CA LEU A 214 22.78 1.68 17.40
C LEU A 214 24.16 1.24 17.92
N VAL A 215 24.32 1.19 19.23
CA VAL A 215 25.53 0.72 19.91
C VAL A 215 25.18 -0.36 20.92
N SER A 216 25.95 -1.46 20.90
CA SER A 216 25.90 -2.52 21.91
C SER A 216 27.32 -2.99 22.23
N GLY A 217 27.68 -3.07 23.52
CA GLY A 217 29.01 -3.52 23.95
C GLY A 217 30.20 -2.68 23.44
N GLY A 218 29.96 -1.48 22.91
CA GLY A 218 30.97 -0.64 22.26
C GLY A 218 31.14 -0.86 20.75
N THR A 219 30.38 -1.77 20.16
CA THR A 219 30.30 -2.01 18.70
C THR A 219 29.11 -1.27 18.12
N ASN A 220 29.25 -0.76 16.90
CA ASN A 220 28.17 -0.14 16.14
C ASN A 220 27.37 -1.21 15.42
N TYR A 221 26.04 -1.07 15.48
CA TYR A 221 25.08 -1.92 14.81
C TYR A 221 24.10 -1.05 14.03
N LYS A 222 23.33 -1.69 13.15
CA LYS A 222 22.27 -1.08 12.36
C LYS A 222 20.95 -1.79 12.63
N LEU A 223 19.93 -1.00 12.92
CA LEU A 223 18.54 -1.44 12.94
C LEU A 223 17.90 -1.08 11.61
N THR A 224 17.44 -2.10 10.90
CA THR A 224 16.63 -1.93 9.69
C THR A 224 15.16 -2.09 10.03
N MET A 225 14.35 -1.13 9.58
CA MET A 225 12.91 -1.08 9.77
C MET A 225 12.22 -1.06 8.42
N GLY A 226 11.15 -1.84 8.26
CA GLY A 226 10.27 -1.79 7.10
C GLY A 226 8.95 -1.13 7.45
N ILE A 227 8.46 -0.23 6.60
CA ILE A 227 7.20 0.47 6.80
C ILE A 227 6.28 0.20 5.63
N LEU A 228 5.10 -0.34 5.90
CA LEU A 228 4.11 -0.74 4.91
C LEU A 228 2.69 -0.57 5.46
N ALA A 229 1.69 -0.68 4.59
CA ALA A 229 0.30 -0.82 5.02
C ALA A 229 0.08 -2.23 5.60
N GLY A 230 -0.37 -2.30 6.85
CA GLY A 230 -0.87 -3.52 7.48
C GLY A 230 -2.38 -3.68 7.32
N ASP A 231 -2.99 -4.50 8.17
CA ASP A 231 -4.43 -4.74 8.16
C ASP A 231 -5.24 -3.45 8.31
N ASN A 232 -6.28 -3.28 7.49
CA ASN A 232 -7.15 -2.09 7.45
C ASN A 232 -6.40 -0.78 7.14
N ASP A 233 -5.32 -0.85 6.36
CA ASP A 233 -4.44 0.26 5.98
C ASP A 233 -3.75 0.95 7.16
N ILE A 234 -3.67 0.28 8.30
CA ILE A 234 -2.95 0.79 9.46
C ILE A 234 -1.45 0.64 9.16
N THR A 235 -0.68 1.71 9.32
CA THR A 235 0.79 1.65 9.18
C THR A 235 1.35 0.51 10.03
N GLN A 236 2.18 -0.32 9.44
CA GLN A 236 2.92 -1.37 10.14
C GLN A 236 4.40 -1.02 10.12
N LEU A 237 5.01 -1.00 11.31
CA LEU A 237 6.44 -0.91 11.51
C LEU A 237 6.98 -2.31 11.76
N GLU A 238 7.76 -2.82 10.83
CA GLU A 238 8.44 -4.10 10.94
C GLU A 238 9.90 -3.90 11.36
N ILE A 239 10.36 -4.75 12.28
CA ILE A 239 11.74 -4.75 12.76
C ILE A 239 12.46 -5.96 12.20
N PHE A 240 13.55 -5.72 11.49
CA PHE A 240 14.46 -6.77 11.03
C PHE A 240 15.53 -7.07 12.08
N LYS A 241 16.26 -8.17 11.87
CA LYS A 241 17.38 -8.53 12.74
C LYS A 241 18.45 -7.44 12.73
N ILE A 242 18.91 -7.04 13.92
CA ILE A 242 20.01 -6.09 14.06
C ILE A 242 21.32 -6.77 13.65
N SER A 243 22.07 -6.14 12.75
CA SER A 243 23.37 -6.59 12.24
C SER A 243 24.41 -5.46 12.29
N GLU A 244 25.70 -5.78 12.13
CA GLU A 244 26.75 -4.75 12.06
C GLU A 244 26.68 -3.99 10.73
N ASP A 245 26.34 -4.70 9.66
CA ASP A 245 26.33 -4.18 8.29
C ASP A 245 24.98 -3.54 7.89
N GLY A 246 23.90 -3.83 8.63
CA GLY A 246 22.57 -3.34 8.31
C GLY A 246 22.02 -3.94 7.02
N TYR A 247 21.22 -3.16 6.30
CA TYR A 247 20.84 -3.50 4.92
C TYR A 247 21.92 -2.99 3.97
N ASP A 248 22.99 -3.79 3.84
CA ASP A 248 24.18 -3.48 3.03
C ASP A 248 23.94 -3.68 1.52
N ASN A 249 22.96 -4.50 1.16
CA ASN A 249 22.63 -4.84 -0.22
C ASN A 249 21.88 -3.75 -1.00
N TYR A 250 21.61 -2.60 -0.35
CA TYR A 250 20.93 -1.47 -0.98
C TYR A 250 21.62 -1.00 -2.28
N GLY A 251 22.96 -0.93 -2.28
CA GLY A 251 23.71 -0.47 -3.47
C GLY A 251 23.55 -1.38 -4.68
N ASP A 252 23.45 -2.70 -4.45
CA ASP A 252 23.21 -3.68 -5.51
C ASP A 252 21.77 -3.61 -6.01
N CYS A 253 20.80 -3.33 -5.14
CA CYS A 253 19.41 -3.08 -5.54
C CYS A 253 19.23 -1.79 -6.35
N ALA A 254 19.88 -0.70 -5.95
CA ALA A 254 19.92 0.53 -6.77
C ALA A 254 20.54 0.26 -8.15
N THR A 255 21.65 -0.50 -8.19
CA THR A 255 22.29 -0.92 -9.45
C THR A 255 21.37 -1.81 -10.30
N ALA A 256 20.61 -2.71 -9.68
CA ALA A 256 19.64 -3.56 -10.36
C ALA A 256 18.53 -2.73 -11.00
N VAL A 257 17.97 -1.77 -10.27
CA VAL A 257 16.98 -0.83 -10.80
C VAL A 257 17.55 -0.06 -11.98
N GLU A 258 18.74 0.52 -11.86
CA GLU A 258 19.39 1.25 -12.95
C GLU A 258 19.62 0.38 -14.19
N GLU A 259 20.07 -0.87 -14.03
CA GLU A 259 20.31 -1.77 -15.15
C GLU A 259 18.99 -2.22 -15.81
N VAL A 260 17.92 -2.44 -15.03
CA VAL A 260 16.61 -2.73 -15.60
C VAL A 260 16.08 -1.51 -16.36
N LEU A 261 16.06 -0.33 -15.75
CA LEU A 261 15.44 0.86 -16.36
C LEU A 261 16.26 1.44 -17.52
N PHE A 262 17.57 1.55 -17.34
CA PHE A 262 18.47 2.30 -18.22
C PHE A 262 19.58 1.46 -18.83
N GLY A 263 19.83 0.27 -18.30
CA GLY A 263 20.87 -0.63 -18.75
C GLY A 263 20.69 -1.14 -20.17
N THR A 264 21.81 -1.61 -20.72
CA THR A 264 21.91 -2.22 -22.06
C THR A 264 22.31 -3.68 -22.01
N GLY A 265 22.76 -4.17 -20.85
CA GLY A 265 23.05 -5.57 -20.58
C GLY A 265 21.83 -6.31 -20.04
N ASN A 266 21.94 -7.63 -19.97
CA ASN A 266 20.93 -8.44 -19.29
C ASN A 266 20.99 -8.15 -17.77
N PRO A 267 19.90 -7.65 -17.15
CA PRO A 267 19.90 -7.26 -15.74
C PRO A 267 19.90 -8.43 -14.76
N GLN A 268 19.77 -9.68 -15.23
CA GLN A 268 19.61 -10.87 -14.38
C GLN A 268 20.63 -10.98 -13.25
N ASN A 269 21.91 -10.67 -13.51
CA ASN A 269 22.94 -10.72 -12.48
C ASN A 269 22.80 -9.58 -11.46
N ALA A 270 22.44 -8.38 -11.91
CA ALA A 270 22.25 -7.24 -11.01
C ALA A 270 21.02 -7.47 -10.11
N VAL A 271 19.92 -7.94 -10.70
CA VAL A 271 18.71 -8.37 -9.98
C VAL A 271 19.00 -9.53 -9.03
N GLY A 272 19.81 -10.50 -9.47
CA GLY A 272 20.27 -11.61 -8.64
C GLY A 272 21.08 -11.15 -7.42
N ASN A 273 22.04 -10.25 -7.60
CA ASN A 273 22.83 -9.71 -6.48
C ASN A 273 21.94 -8.97 -5.47
N CYS A 274 20.94 -8.22 -5.94
CA CYS A 274 19.99 -7.50 -5.10
C CYS A 274 19.10 -8.42 -4.25
N ILE A 275 18.51 -9.46 -4.84
CA ILE A 275 17.50 -10.31 -4.17
C ILE A 275 18.13 -11.50 -3.45
N ASP A 276 19.23 -12.00 -3.99
CA ASP A 276 19.88 -13.23 -3.56
C ASP A 276 21.39 -13.06 -3.45
N PRO A 277 21.86 -12.24 -2.48
CA PRO A 277 23.29 -12.00 -2.29
C PRO A 277 24.08 -13.28 -1.95
N ASP A 278 23.40 -14.27 -1.37
CA ASP A 278 23.97 -15.59 -1.06
C ASP A 278 24.02 -16.53 -2.27
N ASN A 279 23.38 -16.15 -3.39
CA ASN A 279 23.26 -16.94 -4.62
C ASN A 279 22.72 -18.37 -4.34
N ASP A 280 21.63 -18.43 -3.57
CA ASP A 280 20.90 -19.64 -3.27
C ASP A 280 19.97 -20.02 -4.43
N ALA A 281 20.55 -20.73 -5.41
CA ALA A 281 19.83 -21.24 -6.58
C ALA A 281 18.67 -22.21 -6.24
N ASP A 282 18.62 -22.73 -5.01
CA ASP A 282 17.55 -23.62 -4.54
C ASP A 282 16.36 -22.84 -3.95
N ASN A 283 16.52 -21.54 -3.68
CA ASN A 283 15.43 -20.68 -3.20
C ASN A 283 14.49 -20.27 -4.35
N SER A 284 13.40 -21.04 -4.50
CA SER A 284 12.49 -20.89 -5.63
C SER A 284 11.77 -19.54 -5.68
N GLU A 285 11.43 -18.95 -4.54
CA GLU A 285 10.76 -17.63 -4.47
C GLU A 285 11.66 -16.53 -5.06
N LYS A 286 12.93 -16.49 -4.64
CA LYS A 286 13.90 -15.53 -5.18
C LYS A 286 14.14 -15.73 -6.67
N GLN A 287 14.27 -16.97 -7.12
CA GLN A 287 14.49 -17.29 -8.53
C GLN A 287 13.30 -16.88 -9.41
N VAL A 288 12.06 -16.98 -8.92
CA VAL A 288 10.86 -16.48 -9.62
C VAL A 288 10.99 -14.98 -9.88
N LEU A 289 11.34 -14.17 -8.88
CA LEU A 289 11.47 -12.73 -9.04
C LEU A 289 12.59 -12.35 -10.03
N ILE A 290 13.75 -13.02 -9.91
CA ILE A 290 14.91 -12.77 -10.79
C ILE A 290 14.55 -13.03 -12.25
N HIS A 291 13.94 -14.18 -12.54
CA HIS A 291 13.62 -14.57 -13.91
C HIS A 291 12.43 -13.82 -14.49
N SER A 292 11.38 -13.57 -13.69
CA SER A 292 10.22 -12.79 -14.14
C SER A 292 10.60 -11.34 -14.46
N THR A 293 11.41 -10.70 -13.61
CA THR A 293 11.93 -9.34 -13.85
C THR A 293 12.79 -9.28 -15.12
N THR A 294 13.65 -10.29 -15.33
CA THR A 294 14.49 -10.39 -16.53
C THR A 294 13.66 -10.55 -17.80
N ASP A 295 12.61 -11.37 -17.76
CA ASP A 295 11.70 -11.53 -18.90
C ASP A 295 10.88 -10.26 -19.14
N CYS A 296 10.41 -9.56 -18.10
CA CYS A 296 9.74 -8.28 -18.25
C CYS A 296 10.65 -7.21 -18.87
N TRP A 297 11.91 -7.14 -18.45
CA TRP A 297 12.89 -6.25 -19.09
C TRP A 297 13.00 -6.47 -20.61
N LYS A 298 13.06 -7.73 -21.06
CA LYS A 298 13.09 -8.03 -22.51
C LYS A 298 11.81 -7.64 -23.23
N TYR A 299 10.66 -7.93 -22.61
CA TYR A 299 9.35 -7.54 -23.14
C TYR A 299 9.29 -6.03 -23.35
N TRP A 300 9.67 -5.25 -22.34
CA TRP A 300 9.63 -3.80 -22.39
C TRP A 300 10.67 -3.18 -23.35
N LYS A 301 11.83 -3.83 -23.57
CA LYS A 301 12.79 -3.44 -24.61
C LYS A 301 12.34 -3.83 -26.03
N GLY A 302 11.26 -4.60 -26.17
CA GLY A 302 10.75 -5.10 -27.44
C GLY A 302 11.56 -6.24 -28.06
N ASP A 303 12.39 -6.96 -27.28
CA ASP A 303 13.11 -8.15 -27.75
C ASP A 303 12.22 -9.40 -27.76
N LEU A 304 11.10 -9.33 -28.50
CA LEU A 304 10.09 -10.38 -28.58
C LEU A 304 10.58 -11.67 -29.27
N ASN A 305 11.74 -11.64 -29.94
CA ASN A 305 12.31 -12.82 -30.60
C ASN A 305 13.01 -13.76 -29.60
N ASN A 306 13.39 -13.25 -28.43
CA ASN A 306 14.06 -14.01 -27.37
C ASN A 306 13.28 -13.93 -26.05
N TRP A 307 11.96 -13.72 -26.15
CA TRP A 307 11.03 -13.58 -25.03
C TRP A 307 9.84 -14.54 -25.21
N PRO A 308 9.35 -15.17 -24.12
CA PRO A 308 9.99 -15.26 -22.81
C PRO A 308 11.22 -16.17 -22.87
N GLN A 309 12.28 -15.85 -22.13
CA GLN A 309 13.48 -16.69 -22.10
C GLN A 309 13.38 -17.79 -21.02
N HIS A 310 12.61 -17.54 -19.96
CA HIS A 310 12.66 -18.34 -18.75
C HIS A 310 11.38 -19.14 -18.49
N THR A 311 10.52 -19.38 -19.49
CA THR A 311 9.27 -20.14 -19.36
C THR A 311 9.46 -21.46 -18.61
N THR A 312 10.48 -22.26 -18.98
CA THR A 312 10.77 -23.54 -18.29
C THR A 312 11.17 -23.34 -16.83
N THR A 313 12.01 -22.34 -16.55
CA THR A 313 12.47 -22.06 -15.20
C THR A 313 11.33 -21.53 -14.32
N LEU A 314 10.51 -20.63 -14.83
CA LEU A 314 9.34 -20.10 -14.13
C LEU A 314 8.32 -21.21 -13.84
N LEU A 315 8.09 -22.12 -14.78
CA LEU A 315 7.24 -23.31 -14.55
C LEU A 315 7.78 -24.22 -13.44
N ASP A 316 9.09 -24.46 -13.44
CA ASP A 316 9.76 -25.29 -12.43
C ASP A 316 9.68 -24.62 -11.04
N LYS A 317 10.06 -23.35 -10.95
CA LYS A 317 10.14 -22.62 -9.68
C LYS A 317 8.78 -22.26 -9.09
N CYS A 318 7.79 -21.86 -9.89
CA CYS A 318 6.42 -21.76 -9.38
C CYS A 318 5.90 -23.12 -8.91
N GLY A 319 6.25 -24.22 -9.61
CA GLY A 319 5.93 -25.57 -9.16
C GLY A 319 6.51 -25.91 -7.79
N ASP A 320 7.77 -25.55 -7.54
CA ASP A 320 8.44 -25.72 -6.25
C ASP A 320 7.78 -24.87 -5.15
N VAL A 321 7.38 -23.61 -5.45
CA VAL A 321 6.64 -22.74 -4.52
C VAL A 321 5.32 -23.38 -4.12
N TYR A 322 4.52 -23.88 -5.08
CA TYR A 322 3.25 -24.52 -4.73
C TYR A 322 3.44 -25.87 -4.00
N ALA A 323 4.52 -26.58 -4.30
CA ALA A 323 4.86 -27.84 -3.64
C ALA A 323 5.29 -27.64 -2.17
N SER A 324 5.69 -26.42 -1.78
CA SER A 324 5.99 -26.07 -0.38
C SER A 324 4.73 -25.91 0.48
N GLY A 325 3.55 -25.88 -0.14
CA GLY A 325 2.24 -25.75 0.52
C GLY A 325 1.61 -24.36 0.37
N VAL A 326 2.21 -23.47 -0.42
CA VAL A 326 1.65 -22.14 -0.74
C VAL A 326 0.50 -22.28 -1.74
N ASP A 327 -0.63 -21.62 -1.46
CA ASP A 327 -1.75 -21.49 -2.40
C ASP A 327 -1.46 -20.34 -3.40
N PRO A 328 -1.44 -20.57 -4.72
CA PRO A 328 -1.27 -19.54 -5.76
C PRO A 328 -2.24 -18.36 -5.61
N ARG A 329 -3.39 -18.53 -4.96
CA ARG A 329 -4.40 -17.47 -4.76
C ARG A 329 -4.15 -16.63 -3.51
N GLU A 330 -3.21 -17.04 -2.66
CA GLU A 330 -2.88 -16.40 -1.40
C GLU A 330 -1.48 -15.75 -1.42
N ILE A 331 -0.77 -15.81 -2.55
CA ILE A 331 0.54 -15.16 -2.71
C ILE A 331 0.33 -13.63 -2.68
N SER A 332 0.94 -13.00 -1.67
CA SER A 332 0.88 -11.54 -1.49
C SER A 332 1.71 -10.80 -2.55
N PRO A 333 1.35 -9.57 -2.94
CA PRO A 333 2.20 -8.72 -3.79
C PRO A 333 3.63 -8.53 -3.26
N SER A 334 3.80 -8.51 -1.94
CA SER A 334 5.10 -8.38 -1.26
C SER A 334 5.96 -9.65 -1.30
N ASP A 335 5.44 -10.76 -1.82
CA ASP A 335 6.15 -12.03 -1.91
C ASP A 335 7.01 -12.05 -3.19
N PRO A 336 8.31 -12.43 -3.13
CA PRO A 336 9.14 -12.55 -4.33
C PRO A 336 8.57 -13.50 -5.40
N SER A 337 7.73 -14.45 -4.99
CA SER A 337 7.03 -15.36 -5.89
C SER A 337 5.72 -14.81 -6.47
N TYR A 338 5.38 -13.52 -6.32
CA TYR A 338 4.10 -12.97 -6.77
C TYR A 338 3.79 -13.16 -8.26
N ALA A 339 4.80 -13.33 -9.12
CA ALA A 339 4.57 -13.73 -10.52
C ALA A 339 3.82 -15.08 -10.65
N CYS A 340 3.92 -15.94 -9.63
CA CYS A 340 3.22 -17.21 -9.48
C CYS A 340 1.77 -17.05 -8.95
N TYR A 341 1.30 -15.84 -8.66
CA TYR A 341 -0.08 -15.63 -8.23
C TYR A 341 -1.09 -15.94 -9.34
N GLY A 342 -2.23 -16.50 -8.98
CA GLY A 342 -3.41 -16.50 -9.85
C GLY A 342 -4.42 -17.61 -9.62
N ASP A 343 -5.64 -17.38 -10.11
CA ASP A 343 -6.76 -18.31 -10.02
C ASP A 343 -7.13 -18.93 -11.39
N SER A 344 -6.99 -20.25 -11.51
CA SER A 344 -7.37 -20.99 -12.71
C SER A 344 -8.88 -21.05 -12.98
N ILE A 345 -9.72 -20.73 -12.00
CA ILE A 345 -11.18 -20.70 -12.13
C ILE A 345 -11.65 -19.35 -12.68
N ALA A 346 -11.09 -18.24 -12.18
CA ALA A 346 -11.41 -16.89 -12.64
C ALA A 346 -10.82 -16.60 -14.03
N GLY A 347 -9.71 -17.25 -14.39
CA GLY A 347 -9.04 -17.05 -15.68
C GLY A 347 -8.38 -15.68 -15.83
N THR A 348 -8.23 -14.95 -14.72
CA THR A 348 -7.51 -13.68 -14.60
C THR A 348 -6.14 -13.93 -13.94
N ASP A 349 -5.33 -12.89 -13.71
CA ASP A 349 -4.06 -12.94 -12.93
C ASP A 349 -2.81 -13.42 -13.69
N TYR A 350 -1.77 -13.93 -12.98
CA TYR A 350 -0.43 -14.23 -13.51
C TYR A 350 -0.20 -15.75 -13.70
N ILE A 351 1.01 -16.27 -13.43
CA ILE A 351 1.40 -17.64 -13.79
C ILE A 351 0.55 -18.68 -13.06
N GLY A 352 0.08 -18.39 -11.83
CA GLY A 352 -0.75 -19.28 -11.02
C GLY A 352 -2.03 -19.74 -11.72
N ARG A 353 -2.59 -18.91 -12.61
CA ARG A 353 -3.79 -19.24 -13.40
C ARG A 353 -3.58 -20.44 -14.34
N CYS A 354 -2.33 -20.78 -14.64
CA CYS A 354 -1.98 -21.92 -15.48
C CYS A 354 -1.90 -23.25 -14.69
N TRP A 355 -2.12 -23.22 -13.36
CA TRP A 355 -2.13 -24.39 -12.49
C TRP A 355 -3.54 -24.71 -12.00
N THR A 356 -3.84 -26.00 -11.94
CA THR A 356 -5.15 -26.49 -11.47
C THR A 356 -5.01 -27.20 -10.13
N VAL A 357 -6.01 -27.08 -9.26
CA VAL A 357 -6.05 -27.83 -7.99
C VAL A 357 -6.06 -29.33 -8.30
N GLY A 358 -5.21 -30.09 -7.63
CA GLY A 358 -5.22 -31.56 -7.71
C GLY A 358 -6.57 -32.12 -7.30
N THR A 359 -6.93 -33.26 -7.87
CA THR A 359 -8.18 -33.93 -7.54
C THR A 359 -7.89 -35.21 -6.75
N VAL A 360 -8.45 -35.33 -5.54
CA VAL A 360 -8.54 -36.64 -4.87
C VAL A 360 -9.83 -37.30 -5.33
N CYS A 361 -9.71 -38.27 -6.24
CA CYS A 361 -10.87 -39.06 -6.62
C CYS A 361 -11.19 -40.06 -5.51
N PRO A 362 -12.42 -40.09 -4.96
CA PRO A 362 -12.78 -41.06 -3.95
C PRO A 362 -12.66 -42.49 -4.52
N GLU A 363 -12.01 -43.38 -3.77
CA GLU A 363 -11.96 -44.81 -4.10
C GLU A 363 -13.39 -45.36 -4.15
N VAL A 364 -13.72 -46.13 -5.19
CA VAL A 364 -15.04 -46.74 -5.28
C VAL A 364 -15.08 -47.91 -4.31
N VAL A 365 -15.90 -47.77 -3.26
CA VAL A 365 -16.13 -48.82 -2.27
C VAL A 365 -17.12 -49.85 -2.82
N CYS A 366 -16.89 -51.12 -2.54
CA CYS A 366 -17.76 -52.22 -2.92
C CYS A 366 -17.88 -53.25 -1.79
N ALA A 367 -19.02 -53.92 -1.67
CA ALA A 367 -19.21 -55.00 -0.71
C ALA A 367 -18.73 -56.36 -1.25
N ASP A 368 -18.96 -56.63 -2.54
CA ASP A 368 -18.49 -57.83 -3.25
C ASP A 368 -18.45 -57.60 -4.77
N ASP A 369 -18.05 -58.61 -5.55
CA ASP A 369 -17.93 -58.56 -7.01
C ASP A 369 -19.27 -58.30 -7.75
N ASN A 370 -20.41 -58.46 -7.07
CA ASN A 370 -21.75 -58.20 -7.60
C ASN A 370 -22.34 -56.86 -7.12
N ASP A 371 -21.57 -56.07 -6.38
CA ASP A 371 -21.98 -54.74 -5.96
C ASP A 371 -22.27 -53.86 -7.19
N PRO A 372 -23.39 -53.13 -7.25
CA PRO A 372 -23.70 -52.23 -8.37
C PRO A 372 -22.63 -51.14 -8.60
N ALA A 373 -21.76 -50.88 -7.61
CA ALA A 373 -20.60 -50.01 -7.75
C ALA A 373 -19.47 -50.62 -8.60
N VAL A 374 -19.45 -51.94 -8.82
CA VAL A 374 -18.50 -52.62 -9.72
C VAL A 374 -19.02 -52.50 -11.16
N PRO A 375 -18.29 -51.86 -12.09
CA PRO A 375 -18.77 -51.68 -13.46
C PRO A 375 -19.04 -53.00 -14.19
N GLU A 376 -20.19 -53.08 -14.86
CA GLU A 376 -20.58 -54.25 -15.64
C GLU A 376 -19.58 -54.53 -16.79
N GLN A 377 -19.28 -55.82 -16.96
CA GLN A 377 -18.28 -56.26 -17.93
C GLN A 377 -18.83 -56.22 -19.36
N SER A 378 -18.60 -55.13 -20.08
CA SER A 378 -18.93 -55.02 -21.49
C SER A 378 -17.80 -55.58 -22.40
N GLY A 379 -18.15 -55.95 -23.64
CA GLY A 379 -17.26 -56.52 -24.66
C GLY A 379 -16.20 -55.55 -25.19
N GLY A 380 -15.40 -54.96 -24.31
CA GLY A 380 -14.49 -53.86 -24.59
C GLY A 380 -13.79 -53.32 -23.33
N SER A 381 -14.44 -53.44 -22.18
CA SER A 381 -13.97 -52.89 -20.90
C SER A 381 -12.80 -53.66 -20.27
N PRO A 382 -12.03 -53.00 -19.37
CA PRO A 382 -11.18 -53.67 -18.38
C PRO A 382 -11.96 -54.69 -17.54
N TYR A 383 -11.26 -55.62 -16.90
CA TYR A 383 -11.88 -56.53 -15.92
C TYR A 383 -11.92 -55.83 -14.56
N TYR A 384 -13.09 -55.74 -13.92
CA TYR A 384 -13.27 -55.15 -12.59
C TYR A 384 -13.51 -56.25 -11.55
N ARG A 385 -13.08 -56.00 -10.31
CA ARG A 385 -13.38 -56.84 -9.14
C ARG A 385 -13.44 -55.99 -7.88
N CYS A 386 -14.14 -56.47 -6.88
CA CYS A 386 -14.07 -55.98 -5.52
C CYS A 386 -12.98 -56.72 -4.75
N ASN A 387 -12.02 -55.99 -4.18
CA ASN A 387 -11.00 -56.56 -3.33
C ASN A 387 -10.80 -55.67 -2.11
N THR A 388 -10.84 -56.22 -0.91
CA THR A 388 -10.67 -55.47 0.36
C THR A 388 -11.53 -54.20 0.43
N ASN A 389 -12.81 -54.33 0.07
CA ASN A 389 -13.82 -53.26 0.02
C ASN A 389 -13.58 -52.15 -1.01
N ILE A 390 -12.64 -52.30 -1.93
CA ILE A 390 -12.37 -51.32 -3.00
C ILE A 390 -12.45 -51.97 -4.38
N VAL A 391 -13.02 -51.24 -5.33
CA VAL A 391 -13.07 -51.69 -6.73
C VAL A 391 -11.67 -51.58 -7.32
N GLN A 392 -11.22 -52.66 -7.94
CA GLN A 392 -9.96 -52.74 -8.66
C GLN A 392 -10.23 -53.18 -10.10
N TYR A 393 -9.36 -52.76 -11.02
CA TYR A 393 -9.43 -53.17 -12.41
C TYR A 393 -8.10 -53.72 -12.94
N CYS A 394 -8.22 -54.60 -13.92
CA CYS A 394 -7.13 -55.13 -14.72
C CYS A 394 -7.35 -54.73 -16.19
N PRO A 395 -6.37 -54.08 -16.85
CA PRO A 395 -6.47 -53.79 -18.27
C PRO A 395 -6.71 -55.07 -19.08
N LYS A 396 -7.64 -55.01 -20.05
CA LYS A 396 -8.06 -56.17 -20.85
C LYS A 396 -6.89 -56.90 -21.53
N SER A 397 -5.91 -56.15 -22.04
CA SER A 397 -4.70 -56.70 -22.67
C SER A 397 -3.87 -57.59 -21.74
N ASN A 398 -3.98 -57.38 -20.43
CA ASN A 398 -3.21 -58.05 -19.39
C ASN A 398 -4.02 -59.14 -18.65
N TYR A 399 -5.31 -59.27 -18.91
CA TYR A 399 -6.15 -60.31 -18.30
C TYR A 399 -6.17 -61.57 -19.17
N LYS A 400 -5.60 -62.68 -18.69
CA LYS A 400 -5.53 -63.96 -19.42
C LYS A 400 -5.85 -65.14 -18.51
N LYS A 401 -6.71 -66.05 -18.97
CA LYS A 401 -7.06 -67.32 -18.27
C LYS A 401 -7.47 -67.14 -16.79
N GLY A 402 -8.27 -66.12 -16.48
CA GLY A 402 -8.79 -65.90 -15.13
C GLY A 402 -7.84 -65.18 -14.17
N ALA A 403 -6.70 -64.66 -14.65
CA ALA A 403 -5.75 -63.92 -13.84
C ALA A 403 -5.26 -62.65 -14.56
N CYS A 404 -4.97 -61.61 -13.77
CA CYS A 404 -4.29 -60.41 -14.26
C CYS A 404 -2.79 -60.64 -14.24
N ASN A 405 -2.12 -60.45 -15.38
CA ASN A 405 -0.66 -60.59 -15.49
C ASN A 405 0.11 -59.37 -14.97
N VAL A 406 -0.62 -58.35 -14.50
CA VAL A 406 -0.08 -57.16 -13.84
C VAL A 406 -0.79 -56.97 -12.50
N ALA A 407 -0.21 -56.15 -11.61
CA ALA A 407 -0.89 -55.78 -10.38
C ALA A 407 -2.24 -55.10 -10.69
N TRP A 408 -3.26 -55.44 -9.91
CA TRP A 408 -4.58 -54.83 -10.00
C TRP A 408 -4.49 -53.36 -9.60
N ARG A 409 -5.17 -52.49 -10.35
CA ARG A 409 -5.18 -51.04 -10.14
C ARG A 409 -6.47 -50.63 -9.44
N VAL A 410 -6.45 -49.66 -8.53
CA VAL A 410 -7.66 -49.13 -7.89
C VAL A 410 -8.52 -48.40 -8.93
N TYR A 411 -9.82 -48.58 -8.86
CA TYR A 411 -10.80 -47.91 -9.70
C TYR A 411 -11.39 -46.70 -8.96
N TYR A 412 -11.36 -45.54 -9.63
CA TYR A 412 -11.91 -44.29 -9.15
C TYR A 412 -13.12 -43.90 -10.02
N ALA A 413 -14.17 -43.33 -9.41
CA ALA A 413 -15.37 -42.94 -10.13
C ALA A 413 -15.10 -41.75 -11.07
N PRO A 414 -15.38 -41.86 -12.38
CA PRO A 414 -15.22 -40.74 -13.30
C PRO A 414 -16.32 -39.68 -13.07
N GLY A 415 -15.91 -38.41 -12.89
CA GLY A 415 -16.82 -37.26 -12.83
C GLY A 415 -17.30 -36.84 -11.43
N THR A 416 -16.74 -37.41 -10.36
CA THR A 416 -17.09 -37.06 -8.97
C THR A 416 -15.85 -36.80 -8.10
N CYS A 417 -14.75 -36.30 -8.68
CA CYS A 417 -13.59 -35.90 -7.90
C CYS A 417 -13.83 -34.44 -7.46
N PRO A 418 -14.13 -34.17 -6.18
CA PRO A 418 -14.20 -32.79 -5.70
C PRO A 418 -12.81 -32.18 -5.80
N GLU A 419 -12.73 -30.88 -6.08
CA GLU A 419 -11.52 -30.11 -5.88
C GLU A 419 -11.09 -30.25 -4.42
N ASP A 420 -9.84 -30.61 -4.16
CA ASP A 420 -9.30 -30.75 -2.81
C ASP A 420 -7.95 -30.03 -2.75
N ALA A 421 -7.91 -28.89 -2.06
CA ALA A 421 -6.68 -28.13 -1.84
C ALA A 421 -5.58 -28.97 -1.14
N GLY A 422 -5.95 -30.04 -0.43
CA GLY A 422 -5.02 -31.00 0.17
C GLY A 422 -4.37 -31.97 -0.82
N ALA A 423 -4.76 -31.97 -2.10
CA ALA A 423 -4.20 -32.81 -3.15
C ALA A 423 -2.93 -32.25 -3.80
N GLY A 424 -2.57 -31.00 -3.49
CA GLY A 424 -1.49 -30.26 -4.14
C GLY A 424 -1.89 -29.64 -5.49
N TRP A 425 -1.03 -28.80 -6.05
CA TRP A 425 -1.26 -28.10 -7.33
C TRP A 425 -0.69 -28.88 -8.51
N VAL A 426 -1.48 -29.07 -9.56
CA VAL A 426 -1.07 -29.80 -10.76
C VAL A 426 -0.86 -28.81 -11.90
N GLY A 427 0.42 -28.56 -12.19
CA GLY A 427 0.87 -27.91 -13.42
C GLY A 427 0.98 -28.94 -14.53
N GLY A 428 0.56 -28.61 -15.75
CA GLY A 428 0.65 -29.52 -16.90
C GLY A 428 2.06 -29.92 -17.36
N TYR A 429 3.11 -29.60 -16.59
CA TYR A 429 4.52 -29.87 -16.90
C TYR A 429 5.20 -30.61 -15.74
N SER A 430 5.82 -31.76 -16.03
CA SER A 430 6.44 -32.65 -15.03
C SER A 430 7.95 -32.39 -14.82
N GLY A 431 8.45 -31.21 -15.17
CA GLY A 431 9.89 -30.87 -15.09
C GLY A 431 10.78 -31.56 -16.13
N VAL A 432 10.24 -32.46 -16.97
CA VAL A 432 11.00 -33.27 -17.94
C VAL A 432 10.22 -33.42 -19.23
N GLY A 433 10.79 -32.96 -20.35
CA GLY A 433 10.24 -33.15 -21.69
C GLY A 433 9.87 -31.83 -22.39
N VAL A 434 9.04 -31.92 -23.44
CA VAL A 434 8.55 -30.73 -24.17
C VAL A 434 7.35 -30.17 -23.43
N ILE A 435 7.35 -28.85 -23.16
CA ILE A 435 6.21 -28.15 -22.56
C ILE A 435 5.01 -28.26 -23.50
N PRO A 436 3.81 -28.64 -23.02
CA PRO A 436 2.61 -28.61 -23.86
C PRO A 436 2.35 -27.20 -24.39
N ALA A 437 2.13 -27.05 -25.69
CA ALA A 437 1.94 -25.74 -26.33
C ALA A 437 0.83 -24.89 -25.69
N VAL A 438 -0.23 -25.51 -25.17
CA VAL A 438 -1.32 -24.81 -24.47
C VAL A 438 -0.84 -24.19 -23.15
N LEU A 439 0.06 -24.87 -22.44
CA LEU A 439 0.63 -24.38 -21.18
C LEU A 439 1.66 -23.28 -21.45
N GLU A 440 2.46 -23.43 -22.52
CA GLU A 440 3.41 -22.41 -22.97
C GLU A 440 2.71 -21.08 -23.29
N THR A 441 1.63 -21.12 -24.07
CA THR A 441 0.81 -19.92 -24.37
C THR A 441 0.18 -19.31 -23.11
N CYS A 442 -0.28 -20.14 -22.17
CA CYS A 442 -0.84 -19.64 -20.91
C CYS A 442 0.19 -18.82 -20.11
N VAL A 443 1.42 -19.32 -20.01
CA VAL A 443 2.52 -18.66 -19.28
C VAL A 443 2.96 -17.39 -19.99
N GLU A 444 3.02 -17.39 -21.33
CA GLU A 444 3.31 -16.18 -22.12
C GLU A 444 2.28 -15.08 -21.85
N ASP A 445 0.98 -15.41 -21.95
CA ASP A 445 -0.10 -14.45 -21.69
C ASP A 445 -0.08 -13.98 -20.22
N ALA A 446 0.33 -14.85 -19.29
CA ALA A 446 0.41 -14.53 -17.87
C ALA A 446 1.57 -13.58 -17.57
N MET A 447 2.71 -13.81 -18.23
CA MET A 447 3.87 -12.93 -18.13
C MET A 447 3.60 -11.56 -18.74
N ILE A 448 2.83 -11.46 -19.83
CA ILE A 448 2.39 -10.15 -20.35
C ILE A 448 1.59 -9.40 -19.28
N ALA A 449 0.61 -10.06 -18.66
CA ALA A 449 -0.20 -9.46 -17.61
C ALA A 449 0.66 -9.02 -16.41
N TYR A 450 1.62 -9.85 -15.99
CA TYR A 450 2.56 -9.52 -14.91
C TYR A 450 3.45 -8.31 -15.24
N CYS A 451 4.07 -8.30 -16.43
CA CYS A 451 4.93 -7.21 -16.85
C CYS A 451 4.17 -5.89 -17.06
N GLN A 452 2.89 -5.96 -17.41
CA GLN A 452 2.02 -4.78 -17.45
C GLN A 452 1.63 -4.30 -16.05
N GLY A 453 1.37 -5.21 -15.11
CA GLY A 453 1.08 -4.87 -13.72
C GLY A 453 2.25 -4.22 -12.97
N ILE A 454 3.50 -4.54 -13.32
CA ILE A 454 4.69 -3.85 -12.78
C ILE A 454 4.88 -2.46 -13.41
N GLN A 455 4.46 -2.28 -14.67
CA GLN A 455 4.56 -1.02 -15.40
C GLN A 455 3.55 0.03 -14.98
N ALA A 456 2.42 -0.33 -14.36
CA ALA A 456 1.50 0.67 -13.84
C ALA A 456 0.62 0.05 -12.74
N PRO A 457 0.62 0.59 -11.50
CA PRO A 457 -0.40 0.24 -10.53
C PRO A 457 -1.79 0.69 -11.03
N GLN A 458 -2.85 0.12 -10.46
CA GLN A 458 -4.23 0.53 -10.77
C GLN A 458 -4.52 2.00 -10.42
N VAL A 459 -3.71 2.61 -9.55
CA VAL A 459 -3.82 4.01 -9.15
C VAL A 459 -2.49 4.69 -9.47
N VAL A 460 -2.42 5.39 -10.60
CA VAL A 460 -1.17 5.97 -11.10
C VAL A 460 -1.01 7.40 -10.59
N ASP A 461 -0.07 7.63 -9.68
CA ASP A 461 0.35 8.99 -9.38
C ASP A 461 1.48 9.42 -10.34
N PRO A 462 1.33 10.53 -11.09
CA PRO A 462 2.42 11.07 -11.91
C PRO A 462 3.70 11.41 -11.13
N SER A 463 3.66 11.55 -9.79
CA SER A 463 4.85 11.72 -8.94
C SER A 463 5.60 10.42 -8.64
N ASP A 464 4.92 9.28 -8.70
CA ASP A 464 5.53 7.94 -8.56
C ASP A 464 6.17 7.48 -9.88
N LEU A 465 6.00 8.29 -10.92
CA LEU A 465 6.55 8.07 -12.25
C LEU A 465 8.06 8.28 -12.19
N VAL A 466 8.83 7.21 -12.40
CA VAL A 466 10.26 7.33 -12.69
C VAL A 466 10.40 7.92 -14.08
N VAL A 467 10.35 9.26 -14.18
CA VAL A 467 10.36 9.96 -15.46
C VAL A 467 11.70 9.75 -16.15
N ASN A 468 11.63 9.27 -17.38
CA ASN A 468 12.72 9.24 -18.34
C ASN A 468 13.49 10.57 -18.35
N PRO A 469 14.80 10.60 -18.04
CA PRO A 469 15.61 11.77 -18.33
C PRO A 469 15.72 11.91 -19.84
N THR A 470 14.84 12.74 -20.41
CA THR A 470 14.79 13.24 -21.80
C THR A 470 15.67 12.51 -22.82
N ASN A 471 15.04 11.76 -23.73
CA ASN A 471 15.56 11.32 -25.04
C ASN A 471 16.42 10.05 -25.08
N SER A 472 16.25 9.11 -24.16
CA SER A 472 16.91 7.79 -24.25
C SER A 472 16.07 6.81 -25.10
N ALA A 473 16.43 6.64 -26.37
CA ALA A 473 15.92 5.56 -27.25
C ALA A 473 16.28 4.13 -26.77
N THR A 474 16.91 4.03 -25.59
CA THR A 474 17.33 2.79 -24.94
C THR A 474 16.73 2.62 -23.56
N SER A 475 15.83 3.49 -23.10
CA SER A 475 15.14 3.35 -21.80
C SER A 475 13.97 2.37 -21.90
N VAL A 476 13.76 1.64 -20.82
CA VAL A 476 12.52 0.90 -20.60
C VAL A 476 11.45 1.93 -20.20
N GLY A 477 10.18 1.74 -20.57
CA GLY A 477 9.10 2.71 -20.33
C GLY A 477 8.84 3.05 -18.85
N ASP A 478 7.69 3.65 -18.56
CA ASP A 478 7.34 4.04 -17.19
C ASP A 478 7.19 2.78 -16.32
N VAL A 479 8.10 2.55 -15.36
CA VAL A 479 8.03 1.44 -14.40
C VAL A 479 7.96 2.03 -13.00
N TYR A 480 6.79 1.95 -12.37
CA TYR A 480 6.49 2.69 -11.13
C TYR A 480 6.87 1.88 -9.88
N ASN A 481 6.55 0.57 -9.88
CA ASN A 481 6.66 -0.26 -8.67
C ASN A 481 7.96 -1.07 -8.57
N LEU A 482 8.70 -1.23 -9.68
CA LEU A 482 9.88 -2.09 -9.71
C LEU A 482 10.93 -1.73 -8.64
N PRO A 483 11.28 -0.45 -8.43
CA PRO A 483 12.24 -0.11 -7.40
C PRO A 483 11.79 -0.53 -6.00
N ALA A 484 10.50 -0.35 -5.71
CA ALA A 484 9.89 -0.76 -4.45
C ALA A 484 9.91 -2.29 -4.29
N ILE A 485 9.57 -3.04 -5.34
CA ILE A 485 9.63 -4.52 -5.38
C ILE A 485 11.05 -5.02 -5.13
N LEU A 486 12.05 -4.47 -5.82
CA LEU A 486 13.43 -4.92 -5.71
C LEU A 486 14.04 -4.59 -4.35
N THR A 487 13.79 -3.40 -3.80
CA THR A 487 14.25 -3.03 -2.46
C THR A 487 13.59 -3.90 -1.39
N ASP A 488 12.28 -4.17 -1.50
CA ASP A 488 11.55 -5.04 -0.56
C ASP A 488 12.06 -6.49 -0.59
N ALA A 489 12.17 -7.07 -1.80
CA ALA A 489 12.72 -8.41 -1.95
C ALA A 489 14.20 -8.48 -1.54
N GLY A 490 14.97 -7.42 -1.76
CA GLY A 490 16.37 -7.34 -1.38
C GLY A 490 16.57 -7.29 0.13
N VAL A 491 15.72 -6.56 0.87
CA VAL A 491 15.83 -6.52 2.34
C VAL A 491 15.50 -7.88 2.96
N VAL A 492 14.45 -8.55 2.48
CA VAL A 492 14.11 -9.91 2.91
C VAL A 492 15.19 -10.90 2.49
N GLY A 493 15.73 -10.72 1.28
CA GLY A 493 16.81 -11.52 0.72
C GLY A 493 18.11 -11.49 1.52
N GLY A 494 18.48 -10.32 2.06
CA GLY A 494 19.72 -10.11 2.83
C GLY A 494 19.56 -10.25 4.35
N LEU A 495 18.43 -9.84 4.92
CA LEU A 495 18.19 -9.83 6.38
C LEU A 495 17.23 -10.93 6.86
N GLY A 496 16.52 -11.59 5.95
CA GLY A 496 15.43 -12.51 6.25
C GLY A 496 14.13 -11.79 6.60
N GLU A 497 13.12 -12.57 7.01
CA GLU A 497 11.83 -12.06 7.45
C GLU A 497 11.93 -11.16 8.70
N PRO A 498 11.01 -10.18 8.87
CA PRO A 498 10.97 -9.34 10.06
C PRO A 498 10.71 -10.18 11.31
N ILE A 499 11.41 -9.83 12.38
CA ILE A 499 11.35 -10.52 13.68
C ILE A 499 10.29 -9.94 14.62
N ALA A 500 9.76 -8.76 14.31
CA ALA A 500 8.61 -8.18 15.01
C ALA A 500 7.82 -7.26 14.07
N LYS A 501 6.50 -7.20 14.27
CA LYS A 501 5.57 -6.31 13.55
C LYS A 501 4.81 -5.47 14.57
N MET A 502 4.74 -4.17 14.33
CA MET A 502 4.18 -3.19 15.26
C MET A 502 3.17 -2.29 14.55
N ASN A 503 1.94 -2.24 15.04
CA ASN A 503 0.89 -1.42 14.44
C ASN A 503 1.07 0.06 14.83
N GLY A 504 0.82 0.96 13.88
CA GLY A 504 0.85 2.42 13.99
C GLY A 504 -0.32 3.00 14.78
N LEU A 505 -0.75 2.30 15.83
CA LEU A 505 -1.75 2.76 16.79
C LEU A 505 -1.05 3.49 17.93
N ILE A 506 -1.53 4.68 18.27
CA ILE A 506 -0.82 5.59 19.17
C ILE A 506 -1.74 6.00 20.30
N GLN A 507 -1.42 5.57 21.52
CA GLN A 507 -2.18 5.94 22.70
C GLN A 507 -1.96 7.40 23.01
N LYS A 508 -3.08 8.11 23.18
CA LYS A 508 -3.06 9.47 23.68
C LYS A 508 -2.75 9.50 25.18
N ASP A 509 -1.97 10.50 25.59
CA ASP A 509 -1.69 10.78 27.00
C ASP A 509 -2.97 11.20 27.74
N ALA A 510 -3.20 10.63 28.92
CA ALA A 510 -4.48 10.55 29.64
C ALA A 510 -4.99 11.89 30.24
N ALA A 511 -4.71 13.04 29.62
CA ALA A 511 -4.95 14.35 30.20
C ALA A 511 -5.52 15.44 29.25
N THR A 512 -5.97 15.12 28.03
CA THR A 512 -6.42 16.16 27.08
C THR A 512 -7.75 15.84 26.36
N SER A 513 -8.56 16.88 26.18
CA SER A 513 -9.73 16.91 25.27
C SER A 513 -9.38 16.36 23.89
N VAL A 514 -10.35 15.80 23.18
CA VAL A 514 -10.22 15.27 21.80
C VAL A 514 -9.25 16.14 20.97
N PRO A 515 -8.29 15.54 20.22
CA PRO A 515 -7.35 16.32 19.44
C PRO A 515 -8.09 17.28 18.50
N GLU A 516 -7.60 18.52 18.39
CA GLU A 516 -8.21 19.55 17.55
C GLU A 516 -7.20 20.04 16.51
N GLY A 517 -7.69 20.31 15.31
CA GLY A 517 -6.93 20.92 14.22
C GLY A 517 -7.46 22.31 13.85
N LEU A 518 -7.09 22.77 12.66
CA LEU A 518 -7.48 24.08 12.14
C LEU A 518 -9.00 24.19 11.91
N LEU A 519 -9.67 23.09 11.58
CA LEU A 519 -11.10 23.10 11.30
C LEU A 519 -11.91 23.43 12.55
N GLN A 520 -11.61 22.80 13.70
CA GLN A 520 -12.22 23.12 14.98
C GLN A 520 -11.90 24.57 15.39
N LYS A 521 -10.66 25.00 15.20
CA LYS A 521 -10.20 26.35 15.57
C LYS A 521 -10.95 27.46 14.84
N TYR A 522 -11.23 27.28 13.56
CA TYR A 522 -11.83 28.31 12.70
C TYR A 522 -13.31 28.09 12.37
N ALA A 523 -13.93 27.00 12.86
CA ALA A 523 -15.34 26.65 12.63
C ALA A 523 -16.33 27.80 12.86
N SER A 524 -16.06 28.65 13.87
CA SER A 524 -16.93 29.79 14.20
C SER A 524 -16.72 31.04 13.33
N GLN A 525 -15.63 31.07 12.56
CA GLN A 525 -15.17 32.25 11.81
C GLN A 525 -15.37 32.09 10.31
N ILE A 526 -15.28 30.86 9.78
CA ILE A 526 -15.26 30.56 8.35
C ILE A 526 -16.30 29.48 8.06
N ARG A 527 -17.02 29.62 6.95
CA ARG A 527 -17.87 28.55 6.40
C ARG A 527 -17.01 27.66 5.53
N ILE A 528 -16.71 26.46 6.02
CA ILE A 528 -15.81 25.53 5.36
C ILE A 528 -16.63 24.46 4.64
N GLY A 529 -16.24 24.15 3.40
CA GLY A 529 -16.64 22.95 2.67
C GLY A 529 -15.38 22.23 2.18
N ALA A 530 -15.54 20.97 1.77
CA ALA A 530 -14.43 20.18 1.25
C ALA A 530 -14.87 19.37 0.03
N MET A 531 -13.94 19.19 -0.91
CA MET A 531 -14.01 18.27 -2.03
C MET A 531 -12.74 17.43 -2.05
N ALA A 532 -12.85 16.22 -2.57
CA ALA A 532 -11.73 15.31 -2.81
C ALA A 532 -11.86 14.72 -4.22
N PHE A 533 -10.78 14.18 -4.77
CA PHE A 533 -10.80 13.56 -6.09
C PHE A 533 -11.63 12.28 -6.07
N ASN A 534 -12.29 12.01 -7.19
CA ASN A 534 -12.89 10.71 -7.42
C ASN A 534 -11.79 9.66 -7.58
N ASN A 535 -12.07 8.44 -7.13
CA ASN A 535 -11.10 7.34 -7.18
C ASN A 535 -10.69 7.00 -8.62
N ASP A 536 -11.68 6.96 -9.51
CA ASP A 536 -11.51 6.76 -10.93
C ASP A 536 -11.86 8.05 -11.70
N GLY A 537 -11.34 8.15 -12.92
CA GLY A 537 -11.77 9.13 -13.90
C GLY A 537 -13.27 9.02 -14.21
N SER A 538 -13.84 10.11 -14.70
CA SER A 538 -15.28 10.28 -14.91
C SER A 538 -15.72 9.90 -16.33
N TYR A 539 -17.03 9.80 -16.55
CA TYR A 539 -17.62 9.61 -17.88
C TYR A 539 -17.18 10.69 -18.88
N SER A 540 -16.89 11.91 -18.40
CA SER A 540 -16.44 13.02 -19.25
C SER A 540 -15.06 12.77 -19.89
N GLU A 541 -14.28 11.85 -19.32
CA GLU A 541 -12.95 11.45 -19.79
C GLU A 541 -13.01 10.19 -20.67
N CYS A 542 -14.20 9.63 -20.89
CA CYS A 542 -14.43 8.40 -21.63
C CYS A 542 -14.38 8.56 -23.15
N ASP A 543 -13.24 9.04 -23.66
CA ASP A 543 -12.89 9.00 -25.07
C ASP A 543 -11.88 7.88 -25.33
N ALA A 544 -12.34 6.80 -25.98
CA ALA A 544 -11.51 5.65 -26.33
C ALA A 544 -10.28 5.97 -27.21
N THR A 545 -10.21 7.18 -27.79
CA THR A 545 -9.06 7.65 -28.58
C THR A 545 -8.04 8.45 -27.76
N LEU A 546 -8.42 8.87 -26.55
CA LEU A 546 -7.61 9.66 -25.62
C LEU A 546 -7.37 8.96 -24.29
N PHE A 547 -7.86 7.72 -24.12
CA PHE A 547 -7.58 6.91 -22.94
C PHE A 547 -6.10 6.88 -22.65
N ASP A 548 -5.77 7.40 -21.48
CA ASP A 548 -4.49 7.15 -20.87
C ASP A 548 -4.52 5.71 -20.33
N PRO A 549 -3.61 4.82 -20.76
CA PRO A 549 -3.56 3.45 -20.26
C PRO A 549 -3.28 3.35 -18.76
N TYR A 550 -2.95 4.47 -18.12
CA TYR A 550 -2.58 4.58 -16.72
C TYR A 550 -3.68 5.17 -15.84
N VAL A 551 -4.86 5.47 -16.39
CA VAL A 551 -6.00 5.98 -15.62
C VAL A 551 -7.12 4.94 -15.64
N THR A 552 -7.64 4.61 -14.47
CA THR A 552 -8.91 3.88 -14.36
C THR A 552 -10.05 4.85 -14.63
N TYR A 553 -10.92 4.50 -15.57
CA TYR A 553 -12.06 5.32 -15.94
C TYR A 553 -13.36 4.61 -15.56
N ASN A 554 -14.25 5.31 -14.87
CA ASN A 554 -15.60 4.82 -14.58
C ASN A 554 -16.56 5.16 -15.73
N CYS A 555 -16.32 4.56 -16.91
CA CYS A 555 -17.12 4.81 -18.11
C CYS A 555 -18.52 4.19 -18.11
N ASP A 556 -18.79 3.32 -17.14
CA ASP A 556 -20.09 2.66 -16.99
C ASP A 556 -21.10 3.51 -16.18
N ASP A 557 -20.64 4.58 -15.54
CA ASP A 557 -21.46 5.52 -14.76
C ASP A 557 -21.63 6.84 -15.52
N ASP A 558 -22.65 6.90 -16.38
CA ASP A 558 -22.94 8.08 -17.22
C ASP A 558 -23.44 9.31 -16.42
N ASP A 559 -23.76 9.13 -15.14
CA ASP A 559 -24.15 10.21 -14.24
C ASP A 559 -22.94 10.89 -13.56
N ASN A 560 -21.77 10.26 -13.55
CA ASN A 560 -20.54 10.84 -12.99
C ASN A 560 -19.69 11.52 -14.07
N GLU A 561 -19.91 12.82 -14.29
CA GLU A 561 -19.10 13.67 -15.18
C GLU A 561 -18.02 14.47 -14.43
N ASP A 562 -17.83 14.20 -13.14
CA ASP A 562 -17.06 15.05 -12.23
C ASP A 562 -15.67 14.45 -11.90
N GLY A 563 -14.62 15.28 -11.85
CA GLY A 563 -13.29 14.87 -11.36
C GLY A 563 -13.16 14.85 -9.83
N THR A 564 -14.15 15.37 -9.12
CA THR A 564 -14.20 15.45 -7.66
C THR A 564 -15.58 15.18 -7.13
N TYR A 565 -15.67 14.66 -5.91
CA TYR A 565 -16.90 14.59 -5.16
C TYR A 565 -16.93 15.59 -4.00
N LEU A 566 -18.13 15.99 -3.60
CA LEU A 566 -18.33 16.86 -2.45
C LEU A 566 -18.24 16.05 -1.15
N VAL A 567 -17.14 16.23 -0.42
CA VAL A 567 -16.94 15.66 0.91
C VAL A 567 -17.91 16.28 1.92
N GLN A 568 -18.13 17.60 1.83
CA GLN A 568 -19.08 18.33 2.65
C GLN A 568 -19.45 19.69 2.05
N GLU A 569 -20.73 20.04 2.10
CA GLU A 569 -21.23 21.37 1.73
C GLU A 569 -20.66 22.50 2.60
N MET A 570 -20.43 23.66 1.98
CA MET A 570 -19.93 24.87 2.65
C MET A 570 -20.84 25.38 3.77
N GLY A 571 -20.33 25.33 5.01
CA GLY A 571 -21.08 25.73 6.20
C GLY A 571 -21.97 24.62 6.78
N GLY A 572 -21.72 23.36 6.39
CA GLY A 572 -22.24 22.19 7.07
C GLY A 572 -21.71 22.04 8.51
N ASN A 573 -22.08 20.94 9.17
CA ASN A 573 -21.65 20.67 10.53
C ASN A 573 -20.13 20.38 10.56
N THR A 574 -19.40 21.06 11.44
CA THR A 574 -17.96 20.86 11.59
C THR A 574 -17.59 19.45 12.06
N ALA A 575 -18.41 18.83 12.92
CA ALA A 575 -18.16 17.46 13.37
C ALA A 575 -18.23 16.47 12.20
N ASP A 576 -19.23 16.63 11.33
CA ASP A 576 -19.39 15.80 10.13
C ASP A 576 -18.23 16.03 9.15
N LEU A 577 -17.83 17.30 8.94
CA LEU A 577 -16.66 17.64 8.12
C LEU A 577 -15.38 16.94 8.61
N ILE A 578 -15.16 16.89 9.94
CA ILE A 578 -14.00 16.24 10.54
C ILE A 578 -14.02 14.73 10.30
N VAL A 579 -15.17 14.09 10.51
CA VAL A 579 -15.35 12.66 10.25
C VAL A 579 -15.08 12.37 8.78
N ASN A 580 -15.72 13.10 7.88
CA ASN A 580 -15.59 12.88 6.44
C ASN A 580 -14.14 13.07 5.96
N ILE A 581 -13.41 14.09 6.46
CA ILE A 581 -11.99 14.29 6.11
C ILE A 581 -11.10 13.16 6.65
N ASN A 582 -11.37 12.68 7.87
CA ASN A 582 -10.62 11.56 8.44
C ASN A 582 -10.89 10.23 7.72
N ASP A 583 -12.08 10.09 7.13
CA ASP A 583 -12.51 8.92 6.36
C ASP A 583 -12.03 8.93 4.92
N ILE A 584 -11.51 10.05 4.40
CA ILE A 584 -10.85 10.10 3.08
C ILE A 584 -9.73 9.07 3.06
N LYS A 585 -9.80 8.18 2.06
CA LYS A 585 -8.77 7.23 1.70
C LYS A 585 -8.00 7.78 0.50
N ALA A 586 -6.69 7.60 0.55
CA ALA A 586 -5.80 8.04 -0.51
C ALA A 586 -5.55 6.88 -1.47
N ASP A 587 -6.56 6.60 -2.28
CA ASP A 587 -6.61 5.51 -3.26
C ASP A 587 -7.01 6.02 -4.65
N SER A 588 -6.96 7.34 -4.88
CA SER A 588 -7.39 7.95 -6.14
C SER A 588 -6.25 8.30 -7.09
N TRP A 589 -6.59 8.47 -8.37
CA TRP A 589 -5.80 9.22 -9.34
C TRP A 589 -5.94 10.75 -9.11
N THR A 590 -5.06 11.57 -9.70
CA THR A 590 -5.05 13.05 -9.54
C THR A 590 -5.63 13.80 -10.76
N PRO A 591 -6.96 13.97 -10.90
CA PRO A 591 -7.60 14.78 -11.95
C PRO A 591 -7.54 16.29 -11.65
N LEU A 592 -6.35 16.86 -11.45
CA LEU A 592 -6.20 18.22 -10.88
C LEU A 592 -6.92 19.32 -11.70
N ALA A 593 -6.94 19.21 -13.02
CA ALA A 593 -7.54 20.24 -13.88
C ALA A 593 -9.08 20.21 -13.81
N GLU A 594 -9.67 19.02 -13.85
CA GLU A 594 -11.09 18.72 -13.76
C GLU A 594 -11.61 19.01 -12.36
N ALA A 595 -10.84 18.62 -11.35
CA ALA A 595 -11.10 18.94 -9.96
C ALA A 595 -11.17 20.45 -9.72
N MET A 596 -10.26 21.22 -10.32
CA MET A 596 -10.29 22.68 -10.26
C MET A 596 -11.50 23.24 -11.02
N PHE A 597 -11.86 22.67 -12.17
CA PHE A 597 -13.06 23.05 -12.92
C PHE A 597 -14.33 22.86 -12.08
N ASN A 598 -14.47 21.71 -11.42
CA ASN A 598 -15.59 21.38 -10.55
C ASN A 598 -15.65 22.26 -9.31
N ALA A 599 -14.50 22.51 -8.67
CA ALA A 599 -14.41 23.41 -7.53
C ALA A 599 -14.83 24.84 -7.90
N ILE A 600 -14.46 25.33 -9.09
CA ILE A 600 -14.91 26.62 -9.61
C ILE A 600 -16.43 26.60 -9.85
N GLY A 601 -16.94 25.54 -10.49
CA GLY A 601 -18.38 25.35 -10.74
C GLY A 601 -19.22 25.41 -9.47
N TYR A 602 -18.74 24.84 -8.37
CA TYR A 602 -19.44 24.85 -7.09
C TYR A 602 -19.55 26.26 -6.46
N PHE A 603 -18.63 27.18 -6.78
CA PHE A 603 -18.70 28.57 -6.31
C PHE A 603 -19.58 29.49 -7.17
N THR A 604 -19.85 29.13 -8.43
CA THR A 604 -20.57 29.96 -9.41
C THR A 604 -22.04 29.59 -9.51
#